data_AF-A0A7S4PJ29-F1
#
_entry.id   AF-A0A7S4PJ29-F1
#
_cell.length_a   1.000
_cell.length_b   1.000
_cell.length_c   1.000
_cell.angle_alpha   90.00
_cell.angle_beta   90.00
_cell.angle_gamma   90.00
#
_symmetry.space_group_name_H-M   'P 1'
#
loop_
_entity.id
_entity.type
_entity.pdbx_description
1 polymer ?
#
loop_
_entity_poly.entity_id
_entity_poly.type
_entity_poly.pdbx_seq_one_letter_code
_entity_poly.pdbx_strand_id
1 'polypeptide(L)'
;ECSVCGKRFTSRSSIELHQKAVHPRNIREPKKVEQDNERYSSPQDLLVIGPMWLEAWLQDLSRLENIPFTFVDCADLQYDNPSRSRKQLDVDMVEVRTALVQHSFPAYGFSFIFRGREDFKLVYSGDTRPCEALIELGKGADLLIHEATHADDMLDKAKSD
;
A
#
# COMPACT_ATOMS: atom_id res chain seq x y z
N GLU A 1 -16.34 23.11 23.01
CA GLU A 1 -15.62 21.84 22.81
C GLU A 1 -16.66 20.75 22.55
N CYS A 2 -16.41 19.81 21.63
CA CYS A 2 -17.34 18.72 21.32
C CYS A 2 -17.31 17.69 22.45
N SER A 3 -18.48 17.37 23.01
CA SER A 3 -18.62 16.45 24.15
C SER A 3 -18.35 14.97 23.84
N VAL A 4 -18.17 14.60 22.56
CA VAL A 4 -17.93 13.22 22.14
C VAL A 4 -16.46 12.96 21.81
N CYS A 5 -15.80 13.92 21.14
CA CYS A 5 -14.40 13.76 20.70
C CYS A 5 -13.42 14.84 21.21
N GLY A 6 -13.87 15.77 22.08
CA GLY A 6 -13.00 16.77 22.71
C GLY A 6 -12.47 17.88 21.79
N LYS A 7 -12.88 17.95 20.52
CA LYS A 7 -12.41 19.00 19.59
C LYS A 7 -12.95 20.38 19.96
N ARG A 8 -12.09 21.41 19.92
CA ARG A 8 -12.47 22.81 20.19
C ARG A 8 -12.90 23.53 18.91
N PHE A 9 -13.92 24.36 19.04
CA PHE A 9 -14.51 25.11 17.93
C PHE A 9 -14.78 26.54 18.38
N THR A 10 -14.77 27.47 17.43
CA THR A 10 -14.90 28.92 17.66
C THR A 10 -16.33 29.38 17.92
N SER A 11 -17.35 28.58 17.56
CA SER A 11 -18.76 28.91 17.77
C SER A 11 -19.63 27.67 18.05
N ARG A 12 -20.78 27.89 18.70
CA ARG A 12 -21.76 26.81 19.02
C ARG A 12 -22.37 26.16 17.78
N SER A 13 -22.68 26.94 16.74
CA SER A 13 -23.22 26.41 15.47
C SER A 13 -22.26 25.44 14.78
N SER A 14 -20.96 25.71 14.85
CA SER A 14 -19.92 24.83 14.32
C SER A 14 -19.84 23.50 15.08
N ILE A 15 -20.06 23.52 16.39
CA ILE A 15 -20.12 22.31 17.23
C ILE A 15 -21.34 21.47 16.85
N GLU A 16 -22.50 22.08 16.64
CA GLU A 16 -23.73 21.37 16.29
C GLU A 16 -23.67 20.73 14.90
N LEU A 17 -23.13 21.44 13.90
CA LEU A 17 -22.89 20.88 12.57
C LEU A 17 -21.89 19.71 12.64
N HIS A 18 -20.80 19.89 13.38
CA HIS A 18 -19.82 18.84 13.62
C HIS A 18 -20.46 17.62 14.30
N GLN A 19 -21.27 17.80 15.34
CA GLN A 19 -21.92 16.69 16.05
C GLN A 19 -22.94 15.96 15.18
N LYS A 20 -23.69 16.67 14.32
CA LYS A 20 -24.62 16.02 13.38
C LYS A 20 -23.90 15.26 12.27
N ALA A 21 -22.79 15.80 11.75
CA ALA A 21 -22.04 15.19 10.66
C ALA A 21 -21.12 14.05 11.13
N VAL A 22 -20.50 14.19 12.30
CA VAL A 22 -19.46 13.28 12.80
C VAL A 22 -19.98 12.34 13.90
N HIS A 23 -21.07 12.70 14.58
CA HIS A 23 -21.67 11.90 15.66
C HIS A 23 -23.21 11.70 15.52
N PRO A 24 -23.73 11.30 14.35
CA PRO A 24 -25.16 11.00 14.20
C PRO A 24 -25.53 9.78 15.08
N ARG A 25 -26.27 10.00 16.17
CA ARG A 25 -26.58 8.97 17.18
C ARG A 25 -27.49 7.85 16.65
N ASN A 26 -27.15 6.59 16.96
CA ASN A 26 -27.90 5.72 17.90
C ASN A 26 -27.08 4.46 18.25
N ILE A 27 -26.71 4.25 19.53
CA ILE A 27 -27.41 3.41 20.53
C ILE A 27 -27.63 1.96 20.07
N ARG A 28 -26.73 1.06 20.48
CA ARG A 28 -27.08 -0.29 20.97
C ARG A 28 -26.19 -0.61 22.17
N GLU A 29 -26.83 -0.95 23.30
CA GLU A 29 -26.15 -1.46 24.50
C GLU A 29 -25.31 -2.70 24.17
N PRO A 30 -24.17 -2.91 24.84
CA PRO A 30 -23.34 -4.07 24.58
C PRO A 30 -24.07 -5.34 25.04
N LYS A 31 -24.36 -6.24 24.07
CA LYS A 31 -24.67 -7.63 24.40
C LYS A 31 -23.42 -8.23 25.07
N LYS A 32 -23.59 -8.80 26.27
CA LYS A 32 -22.59 -9.70 26.88
C LYS A 32 -22.38 -10.86 25.91
N VAL A 33 -21.23 -10.88 25.26
CA VAL A 33 -20.73 -12.07 24.56
C VAL A 33 -19.76 -12.74 25.54
N GLU A 34 -20.07 -14.00 25.81
CA GLU A 34 -19.30 -14.87 26.70
C GLU A 34 -17.86 -15.03 26.21
N GLN A 35 -16.99 -15.32 27.18
CA GLN A 35 -15.55 -15.44 27.03
C GLN A 35 -15.19 -16.59 26.10
N ASP A 36 -14.78 -16.28 24.88
CA ASP A 36 -13.84 -17.11 24.14
C ASP A 36 -12.50 -16.36 24.06
N ASN A 37 -11.60 -16.79 24.94
CA ASN A 37 -10.22 -16.36 25.05
C ASN A 37 -9.42 -16.86 23.82
N GLU A 38 -9.67 -16.31 22.65
CA GLU A 38 -8.74 -16.45 21.52
C GLU A 38 -7.88 -15.18 21.42
N ARG A 39 -6.57 -15.41 21.40
CA ARG A 39 -5.50 -14.40 21.39
C ARG A 39 -5.64 -13.47 20.19
N TYR A 40 -6.36 -12.36 20.32
CA TYR A 40 -6.17 -11.23 19.42
C TYR A 40 -4.82 -10.59 19.77
N SER A 41 -3.78 -11.04 19.06
CA SER A 41 -2.51 -10.33 18.94
C SER A 41 -2.82 -8.88 18.58
N SER A 42 -2.08 -7.92 19.14
CA SER A 42 -2.22 -6.49 18.83
C SER A 42 -2.40 -6.27 17.31
N PRO A 43 -3.23 -5.31 16.86
CA PRO A 43 -3.43 -5.07 15.43
C PRO A 43 -2.07 -4.85 14.77
N GLN A 44 -1.69 -5.74 13.87
CA GLN A 44 -0.53 -5.51 13.02
C GLN A 44 -0.88 -4.32 12.13
N ASP A 45 -0.09 -3.24 12.22
CA ASP A 45 -0.27 -2.08 11.36
C ASP A 45 -0.15 -2.52 9.90
N LEU A 46 -1.16 -2.24 9.09
CA LEU A 46 -1.16 -2.59 7.67
C LEU A 46 0.01 -1.88 6.98
N LEU A 47 0.91 -2.61 6.34
CA LEU A 47 1.94 -2.01 5.49
C LEU A 47 1.37 -1.75 4.09
N VAL A 48 1.52 -0.53 3.61
CA VAL A 48 1.18 -0.14 2.24
C VAL A 48 2.43 0.36 1.53
N ILE A 49 2.78 -0.28 0.42
CA ILE A 49 3.84 0.14 -0.48
C ILE A 49 3.19 0.66 -1.76
N GLY A 50 3.43 1.92 -2.11
CA GLY A 50 2.78 2.53 -3.26
C GLY A 50 3.46 3.83 -3.70
N PRO A 51 3.04 4.41 -4.83
CA PRO A 51 3.57 5.69 -5.27
C PRO A 51 3.14 6.82 -4.32
N MET A 52 4.00 7.82 -4.11
CA MET A 52 3.78 8.89 -3.11
C MET A 52 2.39 9.55 -3.14
N TRP A 53 1.77 9.70 -4.32
CA TRP A 53 0.47 10.35 -4.43
C TRP A 53 -0.68 9.54 -3.80
N LEU A 54 -0.50 8.23 -3.60
CA LEU A 54 -1.49 7.38 -2.95
C LEU A 54 -1.57 7.64 -1.44
N GLU A 55 -0.48 8.07 -0.81
CA GLU A 55 -0.43 8.24 0.65
C GLU A 55 -1.45 9.26 1.14
N ALA A 56 -1.54 10.43 0.49
CA ALA A 56 -2.46 11.49 0.90
C ALA A 56 -3.92 11.01 0.88
N TRP A 57 -4.30 10.26 -0.16
CA TRP A 57 -5.63 9.67 -0.27
C TRP A 57 -5.89 8.60 0.81
N LEU A 58 -4.90 7.74 1.08
CA LEU A 58 -4.99 6.73 2.14
C LEU A 58 -5.08 7.35 3.53
N GLN A 59 -4.42 8.47 3.78
CA GLN A 59 -4.51 9.19 5.05
C GLN A 59 -5.93 9.71 5.29
N ASP A 60 -6.62 10.18 4.24
CA ASP A 60 -8.02 10.60 4.34
C ASP A 60 -8.94 9.39 4.59
N LEU A 61 -8.75 8.30 3.85
CA LEU A 61 -9.51 7.05 4.04
C LEU A 61 -9.32 6.48 5.45
N SER A 62 -8.09 6.45 5.94
CA SER A 62 -7.73 5.96 7.28
C SER A 62 -8.44 6.75 8.37
N ARG A 63 -8.60 8.08 8.20
CA ARG A 63 -9.33 8.92 9.15
C ARG A 63 -10.84 8.63 9.15
N LEU A 64 -11.41 8.24 8.02
CA LEU A 64 -12.83 7.94 7.87
C LEU A 64 -13.17 6.54 8.40
N GLU A 65 -12.35 5.55 8.04
CA GLU A 65 -12.62 4.13 8.31
C GLU A 65 -11.85 3.57 9.52
N ASN A 66 -10.98 4.38 10.14
CA ASN A 66 -10.13 3.99 11.27
C ASN A 66 -9.25 2.76 10.99
N ILE A 67 -8.62 2.73 9.81
CA ILE A 67 -7.69 1.67 9.39
C ILE A 67 -6.26 2.22 9.50
N PRO A 68 -5.50 1.90 10.56
CA PRO A 68 -4.12 2.35 10.68
C PRO A 68 -3.23 1.65 9.65
N PHE A 69 -2.27 2.39 9.09
CA PHE A 69 -1.30 1.85 8.13
C PHE A 69 0.06 2.53 8.26
N THR A 70 1.10 1.83 7.85
CA THR A 70 2.44 2.36 7.59
C THR A 70 2.64 2.48 6.09
N PHE A 71 3.11 3.63 5.61
CA PHE A 71 3.34 3.86 4.18
C PHE A 71 4.82 3.84 3.81
N VAL A 72 5.13 3.24 2.66
CA VAL A 72 6.46 3.28 2.04
C VAL A 72 6.31 3.66 0.57
N ASP A 73 7.00 4.73 0.16
CA ASP A 73 7.03 5.16 -1.23
C ASP A 73 7.83 4.16 -2.09
N CYS A 74 7.27 3.74 -3.24
CA CYS A 74 7.98 2.93 -4.22
C CYS A 74 9.32 3.54 -4.64
N ALA A 75 9.44 4.87 -4.71
CA ALA A 75 10.69 5.54 -5.06
C ALA A 75 11.81 5.32 -4.02
N ASP A 76 11.46 5.04 -2.76
CA ASP A 76 12.41 4.74 -1.70
C ASP A 76 13.03 3.33 -1.85
N LEU A 77 12.39 2.43 -2.60
CA LEU A 77 12.76 1.02 -2.76
C LEU A 77 13.43 0.68 -4.10
N GLN A 78 13.81 1.68 -4.90
CA GLN A 78 14.34 1.43 -6.24
C GLN A 78 15.65 0.63 -6.22
N TYR A 79 15.74 -0.40 -7.07
CA TYR A 79 16.86 -1.35 -7.11
C TYR A 79 18.21 -0.70 -7.44
N ASP A 80 18.20 0.42 -8.15
CA ASP A 80 19.37 1.14 -8.63
C ASP A 80 19.73 2.35 -7.76
N ASN A 81 19.06 2.56 -6.63
CA ASN A 81 19.32 3.71 -5.75
C ASN A 81 20.56 3.47 -4.86
N PRO A 82 21.73 4.09 -5.16
CA PRO A 82 22.98 3.77 -4.47
C PRO A 82 23.05 4.37 -3.06
N SER A 83 22.29 5.45 -2.81
CA SER A 83 22.26 6.17 -1.54
C SER A 83 21.27 5.56 -0.54
N ARG A 84 20.41 4.64 -0.99
CA ARG A 84 19.31 4.08 -0.20
C ARG A 84 19.28 2.55 -0.13
N SER A 85 20.39 1.89 -0.47
CA SER A 85 20.59 0.44 -0.26
C SER A 85 20.36 -0.04 1.19
N ARG A 86 20.20 0.88 2.15
CA ARG A 86 19.82 0.63 3.55
C ARG A 86 18.33 0.78 3.89
N LYS A 87 17.49 1.31 3.00
CA LYS A 87 16.01 1.22 3.13
C LYS A 87 15.51 -0.02 2.37
N GLN A 88 16.20 -1.13 2.55
CA GLN A 88 15.63 -2.42 2.24
C GLN A 88 14.53 -2.63 3.28
N LEU A 89 13.27 -2.60 2.85
CA LEU A 89 12.20 -2.95 3.74
C LEU A 89 12.25 -4.47 3.93
N ASP A 90 12.74 -4.89 5.09
CA ASP A 90 12.69 -6.27 5.55
C ASP A 90 11.45 -6.42 6.43
N VAL A 91 10.42 -7.04 5.86
CA VAL A 91 9.18 -7.38 6.57
C VAL A 91 9.16 -8.88 6.71
N ASP A 92 9.33 -9.39 7.93
CA ASP A 92 9.28 -10.82 8.20
C ASP A 92 10.12 -11.66 7.22
N MET A 93 11.39 -11.29 7.03
CA MET A 93 12.34 -11.97 6.12
C MET A 93 12.04 -11.78 4.63
N VAL A 94 11.22 -10.78 4.27
CA VAL A 94 10.93 -10.43 2.87
C VAL A 94 11.60 -9.11 2.54
N GLU A 95 12.54 -9.17 1.62
CA GLU A 95 13.14 -8.00 1.00
C GLU A 95 12.31 -7.53 -0.20
N VAL A 96 11.92 -6.26 -0.19
CA VAL A 96 11.17 -5.65 -1.29
C VAL A 96 12.03 -4.63 -2.04
N ARG A 97 12.04 -4.74 -3.38
CA ARG A 97 12.64 -3.77 -4.30
C ARG A 97 11.66 -3.38 -5.39
N THR A 98 11.84 -2.18 -5.93
CA THR A 98 11.02 -1.66 -7.04
C THR A 98 11.89 -1.28 -8.22
N ALA A 99 11.30 -1.20 -9.41
CA ALA A 99 11.88 -0.55 -10.57
C ALA A 99 10.84 0.37 -11.20
N LEU A 100 11.24 1.55 -11.66
CA LEU A 100 10.38 2.37 -12.50
C LEU A 100 10.26 1.70 -13.87
N VAL A 101 9.03 1.42 -14.30
CA VAL A 101 8.76 0.71 -15.56
C VAL A 101 8.15 1.64 -16.61
N GLN A 102 8.07 1.19 -17.86
CA GLN A 102 7.56 2.01 -18.96
C GLN A 102 6.03 1.97 -19.02
N HIS A 103 5.39 3.06 -18.62
CA HIS A 103 3.94 3.30 -18.71
C HIS A 103 3.68 4.82 -18.79
N SER A 104 2.48 5.23 -19.23
CA SER A 104 2.05 6.63 -19.38
C SER A 104 2.01 7.46 -18.07
N PHE A 105 2.03 6.83 -16.88
CA PHE A 105 2.21 7.47 -15.58
C PHE A 105 3.28 6.70 -14.80
N PRO A 106 3.96 7.28 -13.78
CA PRO A 106 5.02 6.55 -13.11
C PRO A 106 4.44 5.27 -12.47
N ALA A 107 4.89 4.14 -13.01
CA ALA A 107 4.45 2.80 -12.65
C ALA A 107 5.66 2.02 -12.17
N TYR A 108 5.42 0.98 -11.38
CA TYR A 108 6.48 0.23 -10.73
C TYR A 108 6.30 -1.27 -10.91
N GLY A 109 7.39 -1.93 -11.27
CA GLY A 109 7.57 -3.36 -11.09
C GLY A 109 8.14 -3.62 -9.70
N PHE A 110 7.85 -4.79 -9.15
CA PHE A 110 8.25 -5.20 -7.80
C PHE A 110 9.04 -6.50 -7.84
N SER A 111 10.04 -6.59 -6.97
CA SER A 111 10.75 -7.82 -6.63
C SER A 111 10.60 -8.08 -5.14
N PHE A 112 10.18 -9.28 -4.80
CA PHE A 112 10.07 -9.78 -3.42
C PHE A 112 11.05 -10.95 -3.27
N ILE A 113 11.98 -10.82 -2.34
CA ILE A 113 12.97 -11.86 -2.04
C ILE A 113 12.66 -12.38 -0.65
N PHE A 114 12.07 -13.57 -0.59
CA PHE A 114 11.73 -14.27 0.65
C PHE A 114 12.97 -15.04 1.13
N ARG A 115 13.49 -14.69 2.30
CA ARG A 115 14.65 -15.34 2.91
C ARG A 115 14.21 -16.52 3.76
N GLY A 116 14.89 -17.65 3.61
CA GLY A 116 14.51 -18.88 4.30
C GLY A 116 15.60 -19.94 4.29
N ARG A 117 15.20 -21.22 4.30
CA ARG A 117 16.15 -22.33 4.06
C ARG A 117 16.67 -22.31 2.62
N GLU A 118 15.80 -21.95 1.70
CA GLU A 118 16.10 -21.62 0.32
C GLU A 118 15.46 -20.26 0.06
N ASP A 119 16.21 -19.36 -0.57
CA ASP A 119 15.67 -18.06 -0.95
C ASP A 119 14.72 -18.24 -2.14
N PHE A 120 13.62 -17.48 -2.14
CA PHE A 120 12.66 -17.47 -3.25
C PHE A 120 12.43 -16.05 -3.74
N LYS A 121 12.56 -15.82 -5.05
CA LYS A 121 12.39 -14.51 -5.68
C LYS A 121 11.16 -14.48 -6.57
N LEU A 122 10.18 -13.65 -6.18
CA LEU A 122 9.00 -13.32 -6.96
C LEU A 122 9.14 -11.94 -7.59
N VAL A 123 8.76 -11.81 -8.86
CA VAL A 123 8.72 -10.54 -9.56
C VAL A 123 7.31 -10.29 -10.11
N TYR A 124 6.82 -9.07 -9.92
CA TYR A 124 5.54 -8.60 -10.44
C TYR A 124 5.79 -7.40 -11.35
N SER A 125 5.37 -7.46 -12.61
CA SER A 125 5.69 -6.42 -13.59
C SER A 125 4.97 -5.09 -13.32
N GLY A 126 3.75 -5.15 -12.77
CA GLY A 126 2.78 -4.07 -12.95
C GLY A 126 2.37 -3.93 -14.42
N ASP A 127 1.66 -2.85 -14.75
CA ASP A 127 1.33 -2.53 -16.13
C ASP A 127 2.56 -1.90 -16.79
N THR A 128 3.05 -2.50 -17.88
CA THR A 128 4.25 -1.96 -18.52
C THR A 128 4.53 -2.46 -19.94
N ARG A 129 5.14 -1.58 -20.75
CA ARG A 129 5.88 -1.98 -21.94
C ARG A 129 7.17 -2.74 -21.56
N PRO A 130 7.69 -3.60 -22.46
CA PRO A 130 9.00 -4.22 -22.27
C PRO A 130 10.09 -3.17 -22.01
N CYS A 131 10.78 -3.29 -20.88
CA CYS A 131 11.81 -2.32 -20.48
C CYS A 131 12.98 -2.95 -19.74
N GLU A 132 14.17 -2.35 -19.89
CA GLU A 132 15.41 -2.87 -19.31
C GLU A 132 15.38 -2.91 -17.78
N ALA A 133 14.74 -1.92 -17.16
CA ALA A 133 14.66 -1.85 -15.70
C ALA A 133 13.94 -3.06 -15.09
N LEU A 134 12.87 -3.55 -15.73
CA LEU A 134 12.18 -4.75 -15.29
C LEU A 134 12.99 -6.02 -15.57
N ILE A 135 13.72 -6.06 -16.69
CA ILE A 135 14.64 -7.15 -17.01
C ILE A 135 15.71 -7.28 -15.92
N GLU A 136 16.36 -6.17 -15.54
CA GLU A 136 17.37 -6.13 -14.49
C GLU A 136 16.79 -6.52 -13.12
N LEU A 137 15.64 -5.95 -12.75
CA LEU A 137 14.92 -6.33 -11.53
C LEU A 137 14.58 -7.83 -11.52
N GLY A 138 14.24 -8.38 -12.69
CA GLY A 138 13.79 -9.75 -12.93
C GLY A 138 14.86 -10.83 -12.91
N LYS A 139 16.14 -10.49 -13.04
CA LYS A 139 17.22 -11.49 -13.15
C LYS A 139 17.25 -12.45 -11.96
N GLY A 140 17.24 -13.74 -12.26
CA GLY A 140 17.25 -14.80 -11.25
C GLY A 140 15.93 -14.93 -10.46
N ALA A 141 14.81 -14.46 -10.99
CA ALA A 141 13.49 -14.72 -10.40
C ALA A 141 13.10 -16.19 -10.55
N ASP A 142 12.51 -16.75 -9.51
CA ASP A 142 11.91 -18.09 -9.52
C ASP A 142 10.48 -18.05 -10.06
N LEU A 143 9.77 -16.93 -9.84
CA LEU A 143 8.44 -16.67 -10.37
C LEU A 143 8.33 -15.25 -10.91
N LEU A 144 7.84 -15.13 -12.15
CA LEU A 144 7.48 -13.87 -12.77
C LEU A 144 5.97 -13.84 -13.03
N ILE A 145 5.29 -12.87 -12.44
CA ILE A 145 3.90 -12.51 -12.76
C ILE A 145 3.96 -11.27 -13.66
N HIS A 146 3.70 -11.47 -14.95
CA HIS A 146 3.77 -10.41 -15.95
C HIS A 146 2.38 -10.09 -16.50
N GLU A 147 2.10 -8.81 -16.68
CA GLU A 147 0.92 -8.31 -17.39
C GLU A 147 0.97 -8.71 -18.88
N ALA A 148 -0.20 -9.00 -19.46
CA ALA A 148 -0.35 -9.52 -20.81
C ALA A 148 -1.66 -9.00 -21.47
N THR A 149 -1.85 -7.68 -21.45
CA THR A 149 -3.07 -6.98 -21.89
C THR A 149 -3.31 -7.12 -23.38
N HIS A 150 -2.24 -7.13 -24.18
CA HIS A 150 -2.33 -7.16 -25.63
C HIS A 150 -1.99 -8.53 -26.20
N ALA A 151 -2.81 -9.00 -27.15
CA ALA A 151 -2.51 -10.16 -27.96
C ALA A 151 -1.37 -9.85 -28.95
N ASP A 152 -0.71 -10.90 -29.44
CA ASP A 152 0.47 -10.80 -30.32
C ASP A 152 0.21 -10.05 -31.64
N ASP A 153 -1.04 -9.98 -32.10
CA ASP A 153 -1.45 -9.26 -33.30
C ASP A 153 -1.71 -7.77 -33.06
N MET A 154 -1.64 -7.31 -31.80
CA MET A 154 -1.89 -5.92 -31.40
C MET A 154 -0.61 -5.14 -31.03
N LEU A 155 0.53 -5.48 -31.65
CA LEU A 155 1.82 -4.85 -31.38
C LEU A 155 1.81 -3.32 -31.50
N ASP A 156 1.08 -2.77 -32.48
CA ASP A 156 1.03 -1.33 -32.68
C ASP A 156 0.28 -0.61 -31.54
N LYS A 157 -0.75 -1.25 -30.98
CA LYS A 157 -1.47 -0.74 -29.79
C LYS A 157 -0.63 -0.90 -28.53
N ALA A 158 0.04 -2.04 -28.36
CA ALA A 158 0.93 -2.29 -27.22
C ALA A 158 2.10 -1.28 -27.14
N LYS A 159 2.54 -0.74 -28.29
CA LYS A 159 3.57 0.31 -28.34
C LYS A 159 3.04 1.72 -28.07
N SER A 160 1.74 1.96 -28.27
CA SER A 160 1.14 3.29 -28.09
C SER A 160 0.64 3.57 -26.68
N ASP A 161 0.31 2.52 -25.92
CA ASP A 161 -0.22 2.57 -24.54
C ASP A 161 0.87 2.72 -23.48
#